data_AF-A0A1E3WDJ7-F1
#
_entry.id   AF-A0A1E3WDJ7-F1
#
_cell.length_a   1.000
_cell.length_b   1.000
_cell.length_c   1.000
_cell.angle_alpha   90.00
_cell.angle_beta   90.00
_cell.angle_gamma   90.00
#
_symmetry.space_group_name_H-M   'P 1'
#
loop_
_entity.id
_entity.type
_entity.pdbx_description
1 polymer ?
#
loop_
_entity_poly.entity_id
_entity_poly.type
_entity_poly.pdbx_seq_one_letter_code
_entity_poly.pdbx_strand_id
1 'polypeptide(L)'
;MIPGRPNDALAIGYAYTGISNDVTANDITLGEPGPRREEQLIEIAYTMEIMNGWTLQPDFQYIMNPSGDPGQDDATVIGARNTFTF
;
A
#
# COMPACT_ATOMS: atom_id res chain seq x y z
N MET A 1 22.98 -5.84 -3.84
CA MET A 1 22.24 -5.82 -5.13
C MET A 1 22.49 -7.12 -5.87
N ILE A 2 21.49 -7.63 -6.59
CA ILE A 2 21.51 -8.99 -7.17
C ILE A 2 22.56 -9.08 -8.30
N PRO A 3 23.52 -10.02 -8.25
CA PRO A 3 24.49 -10.19 -9.33
C PRO A 3 23.81 -10.40 -10.69
N GLY A 4 24.28 -9.70 -11.72
CA GLY A 4 23.67 -9.75 -13.06
C GLY A 4 22.41 -8.90 -13.25
N ARG A 5 21.95 -8.19 -12.21
CA ARG A 5 20.78 -7.29 -12.24
C ARG A 5 21.14 -5.88 -11.73
N PRO A 6 22.13 -5.20 -12.35
CA PRO A 6 22.63 -3.91 -11.83
C PRO A 6 21.60 -2.78 -11.90
N ASN A 7 20.58 -2.91 -12.75
CA ASN A 7 19.55 -1.90 -12.98
C ASN A 7 18.24 -2.19 -12.23
N ASP A 8 18.21 -3.24 -11.39
CA ASP A 8 17.03 -3.55 -10.58
C ASP A 8 17.03 -2.78 -9.27
N ALA A 9 15.84 -2.58 -8.70
CA ALA A 9 15.66 -1.90 -7.43
C ALA A 9 14.69 -2.66 -6.53
N LEU A 10 14.99 -2.72 -5.23
CA LEU A 10 14.06 -3.18 -4.20
C LEU A 10 13.61 -1.96 -3.39
N ALA A 11 12.30 -1.80 -3.22
CA ALA A 11 11.69 -0.79 -2.39
C ALA A 11 10.86 -1.45 -1.28
N ILE A 12 10.93 -0.87 -0.08
CA ILE A 12 10.07 -1.21 1.05
C ILE A 12 9.52 0.10 1.59
N GLY A 13 8.20 0.18 1.74
CA GLY A 13 7.48 1.37 2.19
C GLY A 13 6.59 1.05 3.38
N TYR A 14 6.44 2.04 4.26
CA TYR A 14 5.41 2.05 5.30
C TYR A 14 4.67 3.39 5.25
N ALA A 15 3.34 3.34 5.35
CA ALA A 15 2.49 4.52 5.45
C ALA A 15 1.54 4.40 6.64
N TYR A 16 1.29 5.53 7.28
CA TYR A 16 0.27 5.70 8.32
C TYR A 16 -0.59 6.89 7.94
N THR A 17 -1.90 6.68 7.89
CA THR A 17 -2.88 7.70 7.54
C THR A 17 -3.89 7.84 8.67
N GLY A 18 -3.85 8.96 9.39
CA GLY A 18 -4.83 9.26 10.43
C GLY A 18 -6.12 9.85 9.86
N ILE A 19 -7.26 9.40 10.37
CA ILE A 19 -8.58 10.00 10.17
C ILE A 19 -8.76 11.15 11.17
N SER A 20 -9.42 12.23 10.75
CA SER A 20 -9.62 13.39 11.61
C SER A 20 -10.50 13.04 12.82
N ASN A 21 -10.20 13.67 13.95
CA ASN A 21 -10.98 13.48 15.18
C ASN A 21 -12.46 13.88 15.02
N ASP A 22 -12.77 14.83 14.12
CA ASP A 22 -14.15 15.26 13.85
C ASP A 22 -14.98 14.13 13.21
N VAL A 23 -14.36 13.34 12.33
CA VAL A 23 -15.01 12.15 11.73
C VAL A 23 -15.23 11.09 12.80
N THR A 24 -14.22 10.78 13.60
CA THR A 24 -14.35 9.84 14.73
C THR A 24 -15.44 10.26 15.71
N ALA A 25 -15.53 11.55 16.05
CA ALA A 25 -16.55 12.09 16.94
C ALA A 25 -17.96 12.01 16.32
N ASN A 26 -18.08 12.25 15.03
CA ASN A 26 -19.34 12.07 14.30
C ASN A 26 -19.79 10.61 14.29
N ASP A 27 -18.88 9.66 14.02
CA ASP A 27 -19.18 8.22 14.06
C ASP A 27 -19.68 7.77 15.44
N ILE A 28 -19.05 8.26 16.51
CA ILE A 28 -19.53 8.02 17.89
C ILE A 28 -20.94 8.60 18.10
N THR A 29 -21.20 9.81 17.60
CA THR A 29 -22.50 10.47 17.74
C THR A 29 -23.61 9.72 16.98
N LEU A 30 -23.29 9.15 15.82
CA LEU A 30 -24.19 8.31 15.04
C LEU A 30 -24.34 6.89 15.60
N GLY A 31 -23.52 6.52 16.58
CA GLY A 31 -23.56 5.20 17.21
C GLY A 31 -22.96 4.09 16.34
N GLU A 32 -22.03 4.43 15.45
CA GLU A 32 -21.37 3.45 14.57
C GLU A 32 -20.60 2.42 15.42
N PRO A 33 -20.65 1.12 15.05
CA PRO A 33 -20.00 0.04 15.78
C PRO A 33 -18.49 0.05 15.51
N GLY A 34 -17.81 1.05 16.07
CA GLY A 34 -16.38 1.26 15.91
C GLY A 34 -16.10 2.51 15.06
N PRO A 35 -15.74 3.63 15.70
CA PRO A 35 -15.50 4.87 14.97
C PRO A 35 -14.19 4.80 14.19
N ARG A 36 -14.14 5.40 13.01
CA ARG A 36 -12.96 5.34 12.15
C ARG A 36 -11.76 6.07 12.76
N ARG A 37 -10.54 5.55 12.56
CA ARG A 37 -9.33 6.09 13.21
C ARG A 37 -8.10 6.21 12.33
N GLU A 38 -7.61 5.11 11.75
CA GLU A 38 -6.39 5.13 10.94
C GLU A 38 -6.35 3.99 9.95
N GLU A 39 -5.62 4.18 8.86
CA GLU A 39 -5.23 3.12 7.93
C GLU A 39 -3.70 3.06 7.91
N GLN A 40 -3.16 1.84 7.82
CA GLN A 40 -1.73 1.61 7.69
C GLN A 40 -1.44 0.71 6.50
N LEU A 41 -0.27 0.89 5.89
CA LEU A 41 0.14 0.12 4.74
C LEU A 41 1.62 -0.23 4.83
N ILE A 42 1.95 -1.48 4.56
CA ILE A 42 3.31 -1.94 4.28
C ILE A 42 3.37 -2.38 2.82
N GLU A 43 4.33 -1.88 2.06
CA GLU A 43 4.56 -2.25 0.66
C GLU A 43 5.96 -2.81 0.48
N ILE A 44 6.08 -3.86 -0.34
CA ILE A 44 7.34 -4.35 -0.89
C ILE A 44 7.19 -4.39 -2.41
N ALA A 45 8.12 -3.76 -3.12
CA ALA A 45 8.12 -3.74 -4.57
C ALA A 45 9.52 -4.01 -5.13
N TYR A 46 9.59 -4.76 -6.23
CA TYR A 46 10.85 -5.06 -6.91
C TYR A 46 10.80 -4.64 -8.37
N THR A 47 11.52 -3.59 -8.74
CA THR A 47 11.59 -3.12 -10.13
C THR A 47 12.62 -3.91 -10.90
N MET A 48 12.18 -4.62 -11.94
CA MET A 48 12.99 -5.42 -12.84
C MET A 48 13.15 -4.72 -14.18
N GLU A 49 14.39 -4.40 -14.60
CA GLU A 49 14.64 -4.03 -15.99
C GLU A 49 14.66 -5.29 -16.84
N ILE A 50 13.64 -5.49 -17.66
CA ILE A 50 13.56 -6.68 -18.53
C ILE A 50 14.43 -6.48 -19.76
N MET A 51 14.35 -5.29 -20.35
CA MET A 51 15.23 -4.80 -21.40
C MET A 51 15.22 -3.27 -21.39
N ASN A 52 16.12 -2.64 -22.15
CA ASN A 52 16.15 -1.19 -22.28
C ASN A 52 14.77 -0.67 -22.75
N GLY A 53 14.20 0.28 -22.00
CA GLY A 53 12.89 0.85 -22.27
C GLY A 53 11.71 0.04 -21.73
N TRP A 54 11.93 -1.07 -21.01
CA TRP A 54 10.85 -1.82 -20.33
C TRP A 54 11.24 -2.28 -18.92
N THR A 55 10.43 -1.87 -17.93
CA THR A 55 10.48 -2.42 -16.58
C THR A 55 9.18 -3.11 -16.18
N LEU A 56 9.31 -4.19 -15.41
CA LEU A 56 8.23 -4.88 -14.71
C LEU A 56 8.48 -4.75 -13.21
N GLN A 57 7.47 -4.33 -12.45
CA GLN A 57 7.55 -4.23 -11.01
C GLN A 57 6.40 -5.01 -10.37
N PRO A 58 6.59 -6.27 -9.94
CA PRO A 58 5.70 -6.88 -8.97
C PRO A 58 5.72 -6.10 -7.65
N ASP A 59 4.56 -6.00 -7.02
CA ASP A 59 4.38 -5.39 -5.71
C ASP A 59 3.45 -6.22 -4.82
N PHE A 60 3.71 -6.15 -3.53
CA PHE A 60 2.90 -6.72 -2.47
C PHE A 60 2.57 -5.61 -1.48
N GLN A 61 1.30 -5.51 -1.11
CA GLN A 61 0.83 -4.57 -0.09
C GLN A 61 -0.01 -5.29 0.96
N TYR A 62 0.25 -4.98 2.22
CA TYR A 62 -0.59 -5.36 3.35
C TYR A 62 -1.19 -4.10 3.95
N ILE A 63 -2.51 -3.98 3.91
CA ILE A 63 -3.27 -2.82 4.36
C ILE A 63 -3.99 -3.23 5.64
N MET A 64 -3.70 -2.52 6.73
CA MET A 64 -4.33 -2.72 8.03
C MET A 64 -5.37 -1.64 8.26
N ASN A 65 -6.53 -2.05 8.78
CA ASN A 65 -7.70 -1.19 8.96
C ASN A 65 -8.06 -0.38 7.70
N PRO A 66 -8.42 -1.03 6.56
CA PRO A 66 -8.79 -0.31 5.35
C PRO A 66 -9.88 0.75 5.59
N SER A 67 -9.71 1.94 5.02
CA SER A 67 -10.55 3.14 5.25
C SER A 67 -10.64 3.60 6.71
N GLY A 68 -9.82 3.06 7.60
CA GLY A 68 -9.92 3.21 9.05
C GLY A 68 -11.16 2.58 9.67
N ASP A 69 -11.86 1.72 8.93
CA ASP A 69 -13.12 1.10 9.32
C ASP A 69 -12.86 -0.20 10.11
N PRO A 70 -13.25 -0.26 11.40
CA PRO A 70 -13.02 -1.45 12.23
C PRO A 70 -13.93 -2.64 11.87
N GLY A 71 -14.94 -2.43 11.01
CA GLY A 71 -15.77 -3.51 10.46
C GLY A 71 -15.15 -4.21 9.24
N GLN A 72 -14.03 -3.70 8.72
CA GLN A 72 -13.32 -4.30 7.59
C GLN A 72 -12.11 -5.10 8.06
N ASP A 73 -11.95 -6.28 7.48
CA ASP A 73 -10.75 -7.10 7.67
C ASP A 73 -9.55 -6.46 6.96
N ASP A 74 -8.35 -6.76 7.45
CA ASP A 74 -7.10 -6.40 6.78
C ASP A 74 -7.06 -6.94 5.35
N ALA A 75 -6.44 -6.19 4.44
CA ALA A 75 -6.39 -6.53 3.02
C ALA A 75 -4.96 -6.88 2.58
N THR A 76 -4.84 -7.93 1.78
CA THR A 76 -3.60 -8.28 1.06
C THR A 76 -3.79 -8.02 -0.43
N VAL A 77 -2.87 -7.26 -1.03
CA VAL A 77 -2.88 -6.93 -2.45
C VAL A 77 -1.59 -7.43 -3.09
N ILE A 78 -1.72 -8.08 -4.24
CA ILE A 78 -0.60 -8.49 -5.09
C ILE A 78 -0.80 -7.83 -6.45
N GLY A 79 0.18 -7.04 -6.86
CA GLY A 79 0.14 -6.21 -8.04
C GLY A 79 1.33 -6.44 -8.98
N ALA A 80 1.22 -5.86 -10.16
CA ALA A 80 2.32 -5.73 -11.09
C ALA A 80 2.17 -4.45 -11.94
N ARG A 81 3.24 -3.67 -12.04
CA ARG A 81 3.33 -2.46 -12.87
C ARG A 81 4.27 -2.68 -14.05
N ASN A 82 3.83 -2.31 -15.25
CA ASN A 82 4.68 -2.27 -16.44
C ASN A 82 4.96 -0.81 -16.81
N THR A 83 6.21 -0.48 -17.11
CA THR A 83 6.61 0.84 -17.63
C THR A 83 7.34 0.66 -18.95
N PHE A 84 6.93 1.43 -19.97
CA PHE A 84 7.56 1.44 -21.30
C PHE A 84 8.03 2.85 -21.65
N THR A 85 9.24 2.97 -22.20
CA THR A 85 9.82 4.23 -22.69
C THR A 85 10.20 4.08 -24.16
N PHE A 86 9.90 5.07 -24.99
CA PHE A 86 10.06 5.08 -26.45
C PHE A 86 10.85 6.29 -26.95
#